data_AF-A0A135WJB8-F1
#
_entry.id   AF-A0A135WJB8-F1
#
_cell.length_a   1.000
_cell.length_b   1.000
_cell.length_c   1.000
_cell.angle_alpha   90.00
_cell.angle_beta   90.00
_cell.angle_gamma   90.00
#
_symmetry.space_group_name_H-M   'P 1'
#
loop_
_entity.id
_entity.type
_entity.pdbx_description
1 polymer ?
#
loop_
_entity_poly.entity_id
_entity_poly.type
_entity_poly.pdbx_seq_one_letter_code
_entity_poly.pdbx_strand_id
1 'polypeptide(L)'
;MYFISLFISLFFFLSCNGQDKEKEIMKNYQYKTDKRPVYGMDLTVPGPYELYINDIAARKDYGTGMHNTFIEINPYVLKSGTYKFTLKLLPMPSELEKGGIQPSTIDFLKVAISSYEKTGTKKQGESYEKIKIYPISKIKEPVPFYEVKGEFSVNLPYELEGWSKGQNLSKIDKAELEKKVVAFYEKLRNSLNTGNYKLFNESGSQRTSETYVFNYTPSEEIAKFEEENNADLKNCKDRMAPIEDYSLKIYGDGKLVMLERNLRTELYGIEKNIVGLNALIRKGKVKGYKEFPTLLYLPEGSNEFVIIRK
;
A
#
# COMPACT_ATOMS: atom_id res chain seq x y z
N MET A 1 -51.50 -25.61 -14.08
CA MET A 1 -50.72 -24.35 -14.17
C MET A 1 -49.51 -24.52 -13.27
N TYR A 2 -48.38 -24.93 -13.84
CA TYR A 2 -47.15 -25.24 -13.12
C TYR A 2 -46.37 -23.95 -12.84
N PHE A 3 -45.97 -23.72 -11.59
CA PHE A 3 -44.89 -22.80 -11.26
C PHE A 3 -43.89 -23.56 -10.39
N ILE A 4 -42.88 -24.14 -11.05
CA ILE A 4 -41.66 -24.63 -10.40
C ILE A 4 -40.77 -23.41 -10.21
N SER A 5 -40.61 -22.97 -8.97
CA SER A 5 -39.63 -21.95 -8.61
C SER A 5 -38.25 -22.61 -8.61
N LEU A 6 -37.50 -22.40 -9.70
CA LEU A 6 -36.12 -22.86 -9.85
C LEU A 6 -35.21 -21.91 -9.05
N PHE A 7 -34.91 -22.28 -7.81
CA PHE A 7 -33.85 -21.64 -7.01
C PHE A 7 -32.50 -22.02 -7.64
N ILE A 8 -32.00 -21.21 -8.57
CA ILE A 8 -30.63 -21.33 -9.07
C ILE A 8 -29.72 -20.80 -7.96
N SER A 9 -29.24 -21.70 -7.09
CA SER A 9 -28.07 -21.40 -6.27
C SER A 9 -26.87 -21.29 -7.22
N LEU A 10 -26.49 -20.05 -7.56
CA LEU A 10 -25.21 -19.77 -8.21
C LEU A 10 -24.10 -20.11 -7.20
N PHE A 11 -23.69 -21.37 -7.17
CA PHE A 11 -22.41 -21.75 -6.60
C PHE A 11 -21.34 -21.13 -7.49
N PHE A 12 -20.82 -19.99 -7.09
CA PHE A 12 -19.55 -19.48 -7.61
C PHE A 12 -18.46 -20.49 -7.24
N PHE A 13 -18.18 -21.42 -8.15
CA PHE A 13 -16.90 -22.12 -8.17
C PHE A 13 -15.84 -21.09 -8.56
N LEU A 14 -15.39 -20.29 -7.58
CA LEU A 14 -14.11 -19.60 -7.68
C LEU A 14 -13.05 -20.70 -7.75
N SER A 15 -12.43 -20.80 -8.92
CA SER A 15 -11.49 -21.85 -9.27
C SER A 15 -10.22 -21.74 -8.42
N CYS A 16 -10.13 -22.55 -7.36
CA CYS A 16 -8.89 -22.75 -6.60
C CYS A 16 -7.70 -23.08 -7.54
N ASN A 17 -7.97 -23.78 -8.66
CA ASN A 17 -6.96 -24.18 -9.65
C ASN A 17 -6.23 -23.01 -10.32
N GLY A 18 -6.87 -21.83 -10.45
CA GLY A 18 -6.21 -20.66 -11.07
C GLY A 18 -5.17 -20.01 -10.14
N GLN A 19 -5.47 -19.98 -8.84
CA GLN A 19 -4.65 -19.29 -7.84
C GLN A 19 -3.41 -20.09 -7.45
N ASP A 20 -3.54 -21.41 -7.30
CA ASP A 20 -2.40 -22.30 -7.03
C ASP A 20 -1.38 -22.24 -8.19
N LYS A 21 -1.89 -22.15 -9.42
CA LYS A 21 -1.06 -22.01 -10.62
C LYS A 21 -0.32 -20.66 -10.69
N GLU A 22 -0.97 -19.56 -10.32
CA GLU A 22 -0.32 -18.23 -10.28
C GLU A 22 0.78 -18.17 -9.21
N LYS A 23 0.52 -18.72 -8.02
CA LYS A 23 1.54 -18.83 -6.97
C LYS A 23 2.72 -19.67 -7.40
N GLU A 24 2.47 -20.78 -8.09
CA GLU A 24 3.53 -21.65 -8.60
C GLU A 24 4.36 -20.98 -9.71
N ILE A 25 3.72 -20.22 -10.62
CA ILE A 25 4.40 -19.41 -11.63
C ILE A 25 5.31 -18.37 -10.97
N MET A 26 4.80 -17.67 -9.95
CA MET A 26 5.53 -16.58 -9.30
C MET A 26 6.61 -17.08 -8.34
N LYS A 27 6.47 -18.29 -7.78
CA LYS A 27 7.53 -18.98 -7.04
C LYS A 27 8.75 -19.29 -7.91
N ASN A 28 8.52 -19.51 -9.21
CA ASN A 28 9.56 -19.81 -10.19
C ASN A 28 9.77 -18.67 -11.20
N TYR A 29 9.45 -17.43 -10.80
CA TYR A 29 9.51 -16.28 -11.69
C TYR A 29 10.91 -16.12 -12.31
N GLN A 30 10.95 -16.04 -13.64
CA GLN A 30 12.18 -15.88 -14.40
C GLN A 30 12.45 -14.39 -14.61
N TYR A 31 13.46 -13.87 -13.93
CA TYR A 31 13.91 -12.49 -14.07
C TYR A 31 14.64 -12.30 -15.41
N LYS A 32 14.47 -11.11 -16.02
CA LYS A 32 15.10 -10.73 -17.29
C LYS A 32 16.63 -10.65 -17.20
N THR A 33 17.17 -10.46 -16.00
CA THR A 33 18.61 -10.38 -15.72
C THR A 33 18.91 -10.99 -14.35
N ASP A 34 20.19 -11.20 -14.03
CA ASP A 34 20.63 -11.64 -12.69
C ASP A 34 20.63 -10.51 -11.64
N LYS A 35 20.43 -9.27 -12.06
CA LYS A 35 20.39 -8.12 -11.14
C LYS A 35 19.09 -8.09 -10.35
N ARG A 36 19.16 -7.61 -9.11
CA ARG A 36 18.10 -7.46 -8.12
C ARG A 36 18.11 -6.03 -7.56
N PRO A 37 17.91 -5.00 -8.41
CA PRO A 37 17.96 -3.62 -7.97
C PRO A 37 16.74 -3.27 -7.11
N VAL A 38 17.00 -2.65 -5.98
CA VAL A 38 15.98 -2.00 -5.15
C VAL A 38 16.17 -0.51 -5.28
N TYR A 39 15.15 0.17 -5.81
CA TYR A 39 15.10 1.62 -5.87
C TYR A 39 14.35 2.14 -4.65
N GLY A 40 14.71 3.34 -4.17
CA GLY A 40 13.97 3.98 -3.10
C GLY A 40 14.13 5.49 -3.04
N MET A 41 13.13 6.12 -2.43
CA MET A 41 13.17 7.52 -2.03
C MET A 41 14.08 7.65 -0.81
N ASP A 42 15.24 8.29 -0.98
CA ASP A 42 16.21 8.62 0.07
C ASP A 42 15.92 10.04 0.57
N LEU A 43 15.32 10.13 1.76
CA LEU A 43 14.70 11.34 2.26
C LEU A 43 15.27 11.77 3.63
N THR A 44 15.53 13.07 3.75
CA THR A 44 15.61 13.77 5.04
C THR A 44 14.43 14.74 5.11
N VAL A 45 13.47 14.52 6.01
CA VAL A 45 12.23 15.31 6.11
C VAL A 45 12.06 15.88 7.51
N PRO A 46 12.00 17.22 7.67
CA PRO A 46 11.91 17.88 8.97
C PRO A 46 10.45 18.07 9.42
N GLY A 47 9.84 17.00 9.94
CA GLY A 47 8.47 17.04 10.46
C GLY A 47 7.46 16.22 9.65
N PRO A 48 6.15 16.50 9.80
CA PRO A 48 5.09 15.66 9.27
C PRO A 48 5.02 15.74 7.74
N TYR A 49 4.80 14.61 7.07
CA TYR A 49 4.77 14.56 5.61
C TYR A 49 3.88 13.45 5.03
N GLU A 50 3.55 13.61 3.76
CA GLU A 50 2.92 12.60 2.93
C GLU A 50 3.76 12.38 1.67
N LEU A 51 4.10 11.13 1.39
CA LEU A 51 4.82 10.71 0.19
C LEU A 51 3.89 9.87 -0.68
N TYR A 52 3.78 10.28 -1.94
CA TYR A 52 3.06 9.58 -2.98
C TYR A 52 4.05 9.16 -4.07
N ILE A 53 4.03 7.89 -4.46
CA ILE A 53 4.82 7.35 -5.56
C ILE A 53 3.81 6.80 -6.57
N ASN A 54 3.88 7.29 -7.81
CA ASN A 54 2.95 6.90 -8.87
C ASN A 54 1.46 7.06 -8.46
N ASP A 55 1.13 8.17 -7.81
CA ASP A 55 -0.20 8.48 -7.24
C ASP A 55 -0.69 7.49 -6.17
N ILE A 56 0.22 6.72 -5.56
CA ILE A 56 -0.09 5.79 -4.47
C ILE A 56 0.54 6.31 -3.19
N ALA A 57 -0.24 6.35 -2.10
CA ALA A 57 0.23 6.79 -0.79
C ALA A 57 1.27 5.80 -0.21
N ALA A 58 2.55 6.11 -0.42
CA ALA A 58 3.66 5.29 0.04
C ALA A 58 3.93 5.45 1.53
N ARG A 59 3.82 6.69 2.03
CA ARG A 59 3.96 6.98 3.46
C ARG A 59 3.15 8.21 3.85
N LYS A 60 2.48 8.15 4.99
CA LYS A 60 1.92 9.31 5.68
C LYS A 60 2.44 9.25 7.10
N ASP A 61 3.30 10.18 7.47
CA ASP A 61 3.95 10.20 8.77
C ASP A 61 3.74 11.58 9.38
N TYR A 62 2.96 11.64 10.45
CA TYR A 62 2.61 12.89 11.12
C TYR A 62 3.48 13.15 12.36
N GLY A 63 4.59 12.43 12.51
CA GLY A 63 5.59 12.70 13.54
C GLY A 63 6.32 14.01 13.30
N THR A 64 6.57 14.78 14.36
CA THR A 64 7.19 16.12 14.32
C THR A 64 8.72 16.10 14.35
N GLY A 65 9.34 14.91 14.37
CA GLY A 65 10.79 14.76 14.38
C GLY A 65 11.42 14.85 12.99
N MET A 66 12.76 14.80 12.95
CA MET A 66 13.51 14.62 11.71
C MET A 66 13.41 13.16 11.26
N HIS A 67 12.98 12.95 10.01
CA HIS A 67 12.91 11.63 9.41
C HIS A 67 14.07 11.44 8.44
N ASN A 68 14.93 10.45 8.69
CA ASN A 68 15.92 9.98 7.73
C ASN A 68 15.49 8.58 7.28
N THR A 69 14.90 8.49 6.08
CA THR A 69 14.22 7.26 5.64
C THR A 69 14.55 6.90 4.20
N PHE A 70 14.66 5.61 3.96
CA PHE A 70 14.68 5.02 2.62
C PHE A 70 13.35 4.30 2.39
N ILE A 71 12.51 4.80 1.48
CA ILE A 71 11.22 4.17 1.13
C ILE A 71 11.36 3.48 -0.20
N GLU A 72 11.25 2.15 -0.23
CA GLU A 72 11.36 1.36 -1.45
C GLU A 72 10.30 1.77 -2.48
N ILE A 73 10.72 1.92 -3.74
CA ILE A 73 9.88 2.32 -4.88
C ILE A 73 9.27 1.10 -5.57
N ASN A 74 9.97 -0.05 -5.54
CA ASN A 74 9.57 -1.29 -6.20
C ASN A 74 8.08 -1.68 -5.97
N PRO A 75 7.49 -1.55 -4.76
CA PRO A 75 6.07 -1.85 -4.55
C PRO A 75 5.11 -0.98 -5.39
N TYR A 76 5.51 0.22 -5.79
CA TYR A 76 4.65 1.23 -6.41
C TYR A 76 4.76 1.28 -7.95
N VAL A 77 5.62 0.45 -8.53
CA VAL A 77 5.90 0.39 -9.97
C VAL A 77 5.69 -1.04 -10.50
N LEU A 78 5.39 -1.14 -11.80
CA LEU A 78 5.02 -2.42 -12.43
C LEU A 78 6.13 -2.97 -13.34
N LYS A 79 6.95 -2.09 -13.90
CA LYS A 79 8.00 -2.42 -14.89
C LYS A 79 9.01 -1.28 -15.04
N SER A 80 10.07 -1.50 -15.79
CA SER A 80 10.98 -0.44 -16.19
C SER A 80 10.23 0.73 -16.85
N GLY A 81 10.62 1.95 -16.54
CA GLY A 81 9.96 3.15 -17.06
C GLY A 81 10.21 4.37 -16.21
N THR A 82 9.55 5.47 -16.57
CA THR A 82 9.59 6.75 -15.85
C THR A 82 8.29 6.93 -15.07
N TYR A 83 8.43 7.30 -13.80
CA TYR A 83 7.34 7.49 -12.85
C TYR A 83 7.50 8.80 -12.09
N LYS A 84 6.45 9.17 -11.37
CA LYS A 84 6.38 10.43 -10.62
C LYS A 84 6.30 10.17 -9.13
N PHE A 85 6.80 11.12 -8.34
CA PHE A 85 6.49 11.20 -6.91
C PHE A 85 6.00 12.60 -6.55
N THR A 86 5.28 12.67 -5.44
CA THR A 86 4.97 13.92 -4.73
C THR A 86 5.30 13.72 -3.25
N LEU A 87 6.18 14.56 -2.72
CA LEU A 87 6.41 14.68 -1.29
C LEU A 87 5.77 15.98 -0.81
N LYS A 88 4.82 15.88 0.10
CA LYS A 88 4.15 17.02 0.74
C LYS A 88 4.60 17.13 2.18
N LEU A 89 5.43 18.12 2.48
CA LEU A 89 5.78 18.50 3.84
C LEU A 89 4.64 19.34 4.44
N LEU A 90 4.27 19.02 5.67
CA LEU A 90 3.23 19.68 6.45
C LEU A 90 3.88 20.46 7.61
N PRO A 91 3.26 21.55 8.08
CA PRO A 91 3.78 22.32 9.21
C PRO A 91 3.72 21.50 10.49
N MET A 92 4.73 21.69 11.35
CA MET A 92 4.65 21.22 12.74
C MET A 92 3.57 21.99 13.51
N PRO A 93 3.00 21.43 14.59
CA PRO A 93 2.05 22.17 15.43
C PRO A 93 2.58 23.53 15.91
N SER A 94 3.86 23.60 16.28
CA SER A 94 4.54 24.84 16.69
C SER A 94 4.74 25.88 15.59
N GLU A 95 4.58 25.48 14.32
CA GLU A 95 4.70 26.35 13.15
C GLU A 95 3.34 26.89 12.69
N LEU A 96 2.23 26.22 13.05
CA LEU A 96 0.88 26.66 12.69
C LEU A 96 0.58 28.06 13.23
N GLU A 97 0.96 28.33 14.49
CA GLU A 97 0.80 29.66 15.12
C GLU A 97 1.66 30.74 14.45
N LYS A 98 2.68 30.35 13.68
CA LYS A 98 3.62 31.23 12.98
C LYS A 98 3.32 31.36 11.48
N GLY A 99 2.12 30.96 11.05
CA GLY A 99 1.69 31.04 9.65
C GLY A 99 2.10 29.86 8.76
N GLY A 100 2.66 28.78 9.32
CA GLY A 100 3.03 27.56 8.60
C GLY A 100 4.54 27.27 8.59
N ILE A 101 4.97 26.42 7.66
CA ILE A 101 6.36 25.96 7.52
C ILE A 101 7.29 27.15 7.37
N GLN A 102 8.29 27.25 8.23
CA GLN A 102 9.22 28.37 8.23
C GLN A 102 10.32 28.20 7.17
N PRO A 103 10.90 29.29 6.63
CA PRO A 103 12.03 29.21 5.69
C PRO A 103 13.19 28.33 6.16
N SER A 104 13.54 28.42 7.45
CA SER A 104 14.62 27.62 8.05
C SER A 104 14.31 26.12 8.11
N THR A 105 13.04 25.73 8.14
CA THR A 105 12.62 24.32 8.14
C THR A 105 12.94 23.68 6.79
N ILE A 106 12.75 24.40 5.69
CA ILE A 106 13.03 23.93 4.33
C ILE A 106 14.51 23.61 4.10
N ASP A 107 15.43 24.31 4.76
CA ASP A 107 16.88 24.12 4.59
C ASP A 107 17.35 22.70 5.00
N PHE A 108 16.56 21.97 5.80
CA PHE A 108 16.87 20.59 6.19
C PHE A 108 16.28 19.53 5.24
N LEU A 109 15.34 19.91 4.38
CA LEU A 109 14.69 18.97 3.47
C LEU A 109 15.69 18.47 2.42
N LYS A 110 15.80 17.15 2.29
CA LYS A 110 16.60 16.50 1.22
C LYS A 110 15.77 15.42 0.58
N VAL A 111 15.76 15.42 -0.75
CA VAL A 111 15.00 14.45 -1.55
C VAL A 111 15.92 13.89 -2.62
N ALA A 112 16.09 12.57 -2.64
CA ALA A 112 16.85 11.87 -3.65
C ALA A 112 16.20 10.52 -4.02
N ILE A 113 16.57 9.99 -5.18
CA ILE A 113 16.46 8.57 -5.49
C ILE A 113 17.82 7.95 -5.25
N SER A 114 17.82 6.85 -4.53
CA SER A 114 18.98 5.99 -4.39
C SER A 114 18.58 4.55 -4.74
N SER A 115 19.56 3.72 -5.09
CA SER A 115 19.35 2.29 -5.29
C SER A 115 20.43 1.48 -4.61
N TYR A 116 20.14 0.20 -4.38
CA TYR A 116 21.16 -0.77 -4.03
C TYR A 116 20.84 -2.10 -4.72
N GLU A 117 21.86 -2.94 -4.84
CA GLU A 117 21.73 -4.29 -5.34
C GLU A 117 21.46 -5.25 -4.17
N LYS A 118 20.34 -5.98 -4.22
CA LYS A 118 19.99 -6.92 -3.14
C LYS A 118 20.78 -8.22 -3.29
N THR A 119 21.68 -8.49 -2.35
CA THR A 119 22.47 -9.73 -2.30
C THR A 119 21.95 -10.65 -1.18
N GLY A 120 21.16 -11.66 -1.54
CA GLY A 120 20.59 -12.62 -0.58
C GLY A 120 19.42 -12.07 0.27
N THR A 121 19.00 -12.83 1.29
CA THR A 121 17.70 -12.65 1.97
C THR A 121 17.72 -11.63 3.11
N LYS A 122 18.90 -11.34 3.67
CA LYS A 122 19.03 -10.55 4.92
C LYS A 122 20.04 -9.42 4.89
N LYS A 123 20.75 -9.22 3.78
CA LYS A 123 21.71 -8.11 3.66
C LYS A 123 21.10 -6.99 2.85
N GLN A 124 20.94 -5.84 3.50
CA GLN A 124 20.88 -4.55 2.81
C GLN A 124 22.15 -4.44 1.96
N GLY A 125 22.04 -3.91 0.73
CA GLY A 125 23.20 -3.77 -0.15
C GLY A 125 24.32 -3.01 0.58
N GLU A 126 25.56 -3.45 0.38
CA GLU A 126 26.74 -2.91 1.08
C GLU A 126 27.00 -1.42 0.75
N SER A 127 26.40 -0.91 -0.33
CA SER A 127 26.43 0.50 -0.70
C SER A 127 25.13 0.94 -1.38
N TYR A 128 24.68 2.16 -1.05
CA TYR A 128 23.62 2.86 -1.77
C TYR A 128 24.25 3.72 -2.86
N GLU A 129 23.80 3.54 -4.09
CA GLU A 129 24.11 4.42 -5.21
C GLU A 129 23.09 5.56 -5.25
N LYS A 130 23.55 6.81 -5.21
CA LYS A 130 22.70 7.99 -5.36
C LYS A 130 22.44 8.23 -6.85
N ILE A 131 21.20 7.99 -7.29
CA ILE A 131 20.82 8.10 -8.71
C ILE A 131 20.51 9.55 -9.08
N LYS A 132 19.72 10.24 -8.25
CA LYS A 132 19.25 11.59 -8.57
C LYS A 132 18.93 12.37 -7.29
N ILE A 133 19.36 13.63 -7.24
CA ILE A 133 19.03 14.57 -6.17
C ILE A 133 18.06 15.61 -6.73
N TYR A 134 17.00 15.92 -6.00
CA TYR A 134 16.04 16.96 -6.39
C TYR A 134 16.36 18.26 -5.66
N PRO A 135 16.47 19.38 -6.40
CA PRO A 135 16.72 20.68 -5.78
C PRO A 135 15.51 21.12 -4.95
N ILE A 136 15.79 21.67 -3.76
CA ILE A 136 14.78 22.26 -2.90
C ILE A 136 14.81 23.77 -3.08
N SER A 137 13.68 24.34 -3.51
CA SER A 137 13.52 25.78 -3.68
C SER A 137 13.29 26.44 -2.32
N LYS A 138 14.07 27.47 -2.00
CA LYS A 138 13.87 28.24 -0.77
C LYS A 138 12.53 28.98 -0.81
N ILE A 139 11.88 29.08 0.35
CA ILE A 139 10.72 29.96 0.57
C ILE A 139 11.18 31.24 1.28
N LYS A 140 10.47 32.35 1.05
CA LYS A 140 10.78 33.65 1.68
C LYS A 140 9.95 33.91 2.93
N GLU A 141 8.71 33.46 2.92
CA GLU A 141 7.72 33.63 3.99
C GLU A 141 7.14 32.27 4.39
N PRO A 142 6.51 32.16 5.58
CA PRO A 142 5.83 30.94 5.98
C PRO A 142 4.77 30.46 4.99
N VAL A 143 4.66 29.15 4.80
CA VAL A 143 3.68 28.53 3.88
C VAL A 143 2.86 27.43 4.56
N PRO A 144 1.59 27.22 4.19
CA PRO A 144 0.74 26.22 4.84
C PRO A 144 1.17 24.77 4.58
N PHE A 145 1.91 24.52 3.50
CA PHE A 145 2.57 23.25 3.18
C PHE A 145 3.63 23.50 2.09
N TYR A 146 4.52 22.53 1.86
CA TYR A 146 5.53 22.60 0.80
C TYR A 146 5.57 21.28 0.01
N GLU A 147 5.54 21.36 -1.32
CA GLU A 147 5.54 20.18 -2.20
C GLU A 147 6.82 20.08 -3.03
N VAL A 148 7.43 18.89 -3.02
CA VAL A 148 8.46 18.50 -3.98
C VAL A 148 7.85 17.48 -4.92
N LYS A 149 7.86 17.80 -6.22
CA LYS A 149 7.42 16.91 -7.29
C LYS A 149 8.61 16.58 -8.17
N GLY A 150 8.69 15.34 -8.62
CA GLY A 150 9.76 14.94 -9.51
C GLY A 150 9.46 13.66 -10.27
N GLU A 151 10.25 13.46 -11.32
CA GLU A 151 10.23 12.26 -12.14
C GLU A 151 11.53 11.47 -11.95
N PHE A 152 11.40 10.15 -11.88
CA PHE A 152 12.51 9.21 -11.80
C PHE A 152 12.29 8.04 -12.76
N SER A 153 13.39 7.39 -13.13
CA SER A 153 13.33 6.19 -13.97
C SER A 153 13.90 4.99 -13.21
N VAL A 154 13.30 3.83 -13.42
CA VAL A 154 13.73 2.54 -12.86
C VAL A 154 13.99 1.55 -13.99
N ASN A 155 14.98 0.67 -13.80
CA ASN A 155 15.23 -0.46 -14.68
C ASN A 155 15.08 -1.76 -13.87
N LEU A 156 13.97 -2.45 -14.09
CA LEU A 156 13.56 -3.61 -13.31
C LEU A 156 13.75 -4.90 -14.11
N PRO A 157 14.19 -5.99 -13.46
CA PRO A 157 14.35 -7.28 -14.10
C PRO A 157 13.02 -8.05 -14.22
N TYR A 158 11.88 -7.40 -13.96
CA TYR A 158 10.54 -7.98 -14.00
C TYR A 158 9.56 -7.03 -14.69
N GLU A 159 8.42 -7.59 -15.07
CA GLU A 159 7.22 -6.87 -15.49
C GLU A 159 6.02 -7.57 -14.87
N LEU A 160 5.20 -6.79 -14.15
CA LEU A 160 4.04 -7.25 -13.41
C LEU A 160 2.79 -6.63 -14.02
N GLU A 161 1.71 -7.40 -14.10
CA GLU A 161 0.42 -6.87 -14.55
C GLU A 161 -0.16 -5.91 -13.51
N GLY A 162 -0.13 -6.29 -12.23
CA GLY A 162 -0.68 -5.55 -11.10
C GLY A 162 -2.05 -4.95 -11.40
N TRP A 163 -2.17 -3.64 -11.18
CA TRP A 163 -3.39 -2.88 -11.42
C TRP A 163 -3.45 -2.25 -12.82
N SER A 164 -2.56 -2.62 -13.75
CA SER A 164 -2.50 -1.98 -15.08
C SER A 164 -3.81 -2.10 -15.86
N LYS A 165 -4.49 -3.26 -15.75
CA LYS A 165 -5.81 -3.55 -16.33
C LYS A 165 -6.97 -3.24 -15.37
N GLY A 166 -6.79 -2.26 -14.49
CA GLY A 166 -7.85 -1.76 -13.60
C GLY A 166 -8.80 -0.79 -14.30
N GLN A 167 -10.09 -0.89 -13.98
CA GLN A 167 -11.10 0.09 -14.36
C GLN A 167 -10.78 1.45 -13.72
N ASN A 168 -11.21 2.53 -14.38
CA ASN A 168 -11.09 3.87 -13.81
C ASN A 168 -12.24 4.13 -12.82
N LEU A 169 -11.97 3.96 -11.54
CA LEU A 169 -12.90 4.09 -10.43
C LEU A 169 -13.39 5.54 -10.25
N SER A 170 -12.63 6.54 -10.72
CA SER A 170 -13.08 7.95 -10.68
C SER A 170 -14.26 8.25 -11.60
N LYS A 171 -14.60 7.33 -12.50
CA LYS A 171 -15.78 7.42 -13.38
C LYS A 171 -17.03 6.77 -12.80
N ILE A 172 -16.92 6.09 -11.66
CA ILE A 172 -18.04 5.50 -10.93
C ILE A 172 -18.60 6.55 -9.98
N ASP A 173 -19.92 6.62 -9.81
CA ASP A 173 -20.53 7.50 -8.81
C ASP A 173 -19.91 7.23 -7.42
N LYS A 174 -19.60 8.31 -6.69
CA LYS A 174 -18.85 8.20 -5.44
C LYS A 174 -19.60 7.37 -4.39
N ALA A 175 -20.91 7.57 -4.24
CA ALA A 175 -21.71 6.83 -3.26
C ALA A 175 -21.87 5.36 -3.66
N GLU A 176 -22.01 5.09 -4.97
CA GLU A 176 -22.02 3.73 -5.49
C GLU A 176 -20.69 3.00 -5.25
N LEU A 177 -19.57 3.65 -5.56
CA LEU A 177 -18.22 3.12 -5.34
C LEU A 177 -17.98 2.84 -3.85
N GLU A 178 -18.31 3.80 -2.99
CA GLU A 178 -18.18 3.65 -1.54
C GLU A 178 -18.97 2.45 -1.03
N LYS A 179 -20.23 2.30 -1.45
CA LYS A 179 -21.07 1.14 -1.09
C LYS A 179 -20.43 -0.19 -1.51
N LYS A 180 -19.87 -0.29 -2.73
CA LYS A 180 -19.20 -1.50 -3.22
C LYS A 180 -17.93 -1.80 -2.42
N VAL A 181 -17.11 -0.79 -2.14
CA VAL A 181 -15.87 -0.94 -1.37
C VAL A 181 -16.15 -1.35 0.07
N VAL A 182 -17.15 -0.73 0.73
CA VAL A 182 -17.57 -1.08 2.10
C VAL A 182 -18.08 -2.52 2.16
N ALA A 183 -18.89 -2.94 1.20
CA ALA A 183 -19.37 -4.32 1.13
C ALA A 183 -18.22 -5.32 1.03
N PHE A 184 -17.18 -5.02 0.23
CA PHE A 184 -15.99 -5.85 0.14
C PHE A 184 -15.19 -5.88 1.46
N TYR A 185 -14.99 -4.73 2.10
CA TYR A 185 -14.32 -4.63 3.40
C TYR A 185 -15.07 -5.41 4.49
N GLU A 186 -16.40 -5.32 4.55
CA GLU A 186 -17.21 -6.09 5.51
C GLU A 186 -17.17 -7.59 5.21
N LYS A 187 -17.15 -8.00 3.94
CA LYS A 187 -16.96 -9.41 3.55
C LYS A 187 -15.63 -9.95 4.09
N LEU A 188 -14.53 -9.21 3.89
CA LEU A 188 -13.21 -9.58 4.43
C LEU A 188 -13.19 -9.59 5.96
N ARG A 189 -13.72 -8.53 6.58
CA ARG A 189 -13.80 -8.36 8.03
C ARG A 189 -14.54 -9.53 8.67
N ASN A 190 -15.73 -9.87 8.18
CA ASN A 190 -16.55 -10.96 8.72
C ASN A 190 -15.86 -12.32 8.54
N SER A 191 -15.23 -12.56 7.40
CA SER A 191 -14.45 -13.79 7.17
C SER A 191 -13.29 -13.91 8.17
N LEU A 192 -12.49 -12.86 8.33
CA LEU A 192 -11.39 -12.85 9.30
C LEU A 192 -11.88 -12.97 10.75
N ASN A 193 -12.98 -12.30 11.09
CA ASN A 193 -13.55 -12.31 12.44
C ASN A 193 -14.13 -13.68 12.83
N THR A 194 -14.61 -14.45 11.86
CA THR A 194 -15.05 -15.85 12.08
C THR A 194 -13.90 -16.86 12.08
N GLY A 195 -12.66 -16.40 11.83
CA GLY A 195 -11.47 -17.26 11.73
C GLY A 195 -11.26 -17.88 10.34
N ASN A 196 -12.12 -17.57 9.36
CA ASN A 196 -11.93 -17.98 7.98
C ASN A 196 -11.01 -17.00 7.24
N TYR A 197 -9.71 -17.24 7.28
CA TYR A 197 -8.72 -16.40 6.60
C TYR A 197 -8.50 -16.76 5.12
N LYS A 198 -9.12 -17.84 4.62
CA LYS A 198 -8.94 -18.29 3.23
C LYS A 198 -9.38 -17.22 2.23
N LEU A 199 -10.55 -16.62 2.44
CA LEU A 199 -11.05 -15.55 1.57
C LEU A 199 -10.08 -14.36 1.47
N PHE A 200 -9.42 -13.99 2.58
CA PHE A 200 -8.45 -12.89 2.57
C PHE A 200 -7.21 -13.26 1.73
N ASN A 201 -6.72 -14.49 1.88
CA ASN A 201 -5.61 -15.00 1.07
C ASN A 201 -5.96 -15.11 -0.42
N GLU A 202 -7.16 -15.61 -0.73
CA GLU A 202 -7.68 -15.72 -2.10
C GLU A 202 -7.82 -14.34 -2.74
N SER A 203 -8.40 -13.38 -2.01
CA SER A 203 -8.57 -12.01 -2.48
C SER A 203 -7.24 -11.26 -2.67
N GLY A 204 -6.17 -11.71 -1.99
CA GLY A 204 -4.83 -11.12 -2.03
C GLY A 204 -3.76 -12.02 -2.63
N SER A 205 -4.14 -13.02 -3.42
CA SER A 205 -3.19 -13.95 -4.05
C SER A 205 -2.23 -13.21 -4.98
N GLN A 206 -2.77 -12.35 -5.84
CA GLN A 206 -1.99 -11.53 -6.77
C GLN A 206 -1.05 -10.58 -6.02
N ARG A 207 -1.54 -9.86 -4.98
CA ARG A 207 -0.68 -9.04 -4.12
C ARG A 207 0.50 -9.85 -3.60
N THR A 208 0.23 -11.04 -3.07
CA THR A 208 1.24 -11.90 -2.44
C THR A 208 2.26 -12.39 -3.46
N SER A 209 1.78 -12.88 -4.62
CA SER A 209 2.61 -13.42 -5.69
C SER A 209 3.53 -12.34 -6.27
N GLU A 210 2.99 -11.15 -6.55
CA GLU A 210 3.75 -10.01 -7.04
C GLU A 210 4.73 -9.47 -5.99
N THR A 211 4.39 -9.56 -4.70
CA THR A 211 5.30 -9.21 -3.59
C THR A 211 6.56 -10.06 -3.58
N TYR A 212 6.45 -11.36 -3.83
CA TYR A 212 7.64 -12.21 -3.92
C TYR A 212 8.55 -11.80 -5.07
N VAL A 213 7.98 -11.35 -6.20
CA VAL A 213 8.76 -10.94 -7.36
C VAL A 213 9.46 -9.60 -7.15
N PHE A 214 8.76 -8.54 -6.72
CA PHE A 214 9.41 -7.24 -6.59
C PHE A 214 10.36 -7.13 -5.39
N ASN A 215 10.17 -7.97 -4.36
CA ASN A 215 11.09 -8.10 -3.23
C ASN A 215 12.24 -9.06 -3.49
N TYR A 216 12.26 -9.75 -4.64
CA TYR A 216 13.24 -10.79 -4.94
C TYR A 216 13.30 -11.88 -3.87
N THR A 217 12.13 -12.31 -3.40
CA THR A 217 12.01 -13.33 -2.36
C THR A 217 12.48 -14.68 -2.91
N PRO A 218 13.46 -15.35 -2.26
CA PRO A 218 13.88 -16.66 -2.69
C PRO A 218 12.81 -17.72 -2.49
N SER A 219 12.74 -18.64 -3.44
CA SER A 219 11.69 -19.66 -3.55
C SER A 219 11.56 -20.55 -2.30
N GLU A 220 12.68 -20.78 -1.63
CA GLU A 220 12.83 -21.59 -0.43
C GLU A 220 12.27 -20.91 0.83
N GLU A 221 12.17 -19.57 0.84
CA GLU A 221 11.60 -18.82 1.97
C GLU A 221 10.08 -18.61 1.86
N ILE A 222 9.51 -18.73 0.64
CA ILE A 222 8.09 -18.46 0.37
C ILE A 222 7.17 -19.29 1.28
N ALA A 223 7.43 -20.59 1.41
CA ALA A 223 6.59 -21.48 2.23
C ALA A 223 6.55 -21.04 3.70
N LYS A 224 7.70 -20.59 4.22
CA LYS A 224 7.81 -20.08 5.59
C LYS A 224 7.02 -18.78 5.76
N PHE A 225 7.13 -17.84 4.81
CA PHE A 225 6.35 -16.60 4.86
C PHE A 225 4.84 -16.85 4.79
N GLU A 226 4.40 -17.80 3.96
CA GLU A 226 2.99 -18.20 3.91
C GLU A 226 2.51 -18.80 5.23
N GLU A 227 3.32 -19.65 5.87
CA GLU A 227 2.99 -20.22 7.18
C GLU A 227 2.87 -19.14 8.26
N GLU A 228 3.84 -18.23 8.34
CA GLU A 228 3.84 -17.11 9.30
C GLU A 228 2.63 -16.18 9.09
N ASN A 229 2.32 -15.84 7.84
CA ASN A 229 1.16 -15.04 7.49
C ASN A 229 -0.16 -15.74 7.89
N ASN A 230 -0.28 -17.04 7.59
CA ASN A 230 -1.46 -17.82 7.98
C ASN A 230 -1.60 -17.92 9.50
N ALA A 231 -0.50 -18.08 10.23
CA ALA A 231 -0.50 -18.10 11.69
C ALA A 231 -0.98 -16.76 12.27
N ASP A 232 -0.55 -15.62 11.71
CA ASP A 232 -1.05 -14.32 12.15
C ASP A 232 -2.54 -14.12 11.81
N LEU A 233 -3.00 -14.52 10.63
CA LEU A 233 -4.41 -14.38 10.24
C LEU A 233 -5.35 -15.21 11.13
N LYS A 234 -4.91 -16.38 11.61
CA LYS A 234 -5.67 -17.18 12.60
C LYS A 234 -5.96 -16.41 13.89
N ASN A 235 -5.12 -15.42 14.25
CA ASN A 235 -5.32 -14.60 15.44
C ASN A 235 -6.41 -13.51 15.27
N CYS A 236 -7.06 -13.40 14.11
CA CYS A 236 -8.11 -12.40 13.83
C CYS A 236 -9.48 -12.74 14.41
N LYS A 237 -9.73 -14.01 14.75
CA LYS A 237 -11.03 -14.46 15.26
C LYS A 237 -11.50 -13.59 16.44
N ASP A 238 -12.74 -13.12 16.35
CA ASP A 238 -13.44 -12.29 17.34
C ASP A 238 -12.74 -10.95 17.68
N ARG A 239 -11.79 -10.51 16.86
CA ARG A 239 -10.93 -9.34 17.14
C ARG A 239 -10.91 -8.30 16.04
N MET A 240 -11.70 -8.46 14.98
CA MET A 240 -11.79 -7.46 13.92
C MET A 240 -12.62 -6.26 14.38
N ALA A 241 -12.05 -5.06 14.25
CA ALA A 241 -12.75 -3.82 14.50
C ALA A 241 -13.85 -3.57 13.44
N PRO A 242 -14.94 -2.85 13.77
CA PRO A 242 -15.90 -2.38 12.77
C PRO A 242 -15.25 -1.49 11.70
N ILE A 243 -15.82 -1.51 10.49
CA ILE A 243 -15.45 -0.59 9.40
C ILE A 243 -16.21 0.73 9.62
N GLU A 244 -15.56 1.67 10.30
CA GLU A 244 -16.16 2.95 10.69
C GLU A 244 -15.11 4.06 10.67
N ASP A 245 -15.59 5.31 10.60
CA ASP A 245 -14.79 6.53 10.66
C ASP A 245 -13.64 6.55 9.65
N TYR A 246 -14.02 6.52 8.39
CA TYR A 246 -13.11 6.47 7.25
C TYR A 246 -13.45 7.54 6.21
N SER A 247 -12.50 7.71 5.29
CA SER A 247 -12.64 8.40 4.02
C SER A 247 -12.33 7.42 2.89
N LEU A 248 -13.17 7.40 1.86
CA LEU A 248 -12.85 6.73 0.59
C LEU A 248 -11.74 7.50 -0.13
N LYS A 249 -10.63 6.84 -0.44
CA LYS A 249 -9.51 7.42 -1.19
C LYS A 249 -9.26 6.65 -2.47
N ILE A 250 -9.12 7.40 -3.56
CA ILE A 250 -8.76 6.87 -4.88
C ILE A 250 -7.29 7.21 -5.13
N TYR A 251 -6.55 6.24 -5.69
CA TYR A 251 -5.11 6.29 -5.94
C TYR A 251 -4.77 5.67 -7.31
N GLY A 252 -3.50 5.75 -7.69
CA GLY A 252 -2.96 5.09 -8.88
C GLY A 252 -3.65 5.55 -10.17
N ASP A 253 -3.83 6.86 -10.32
CA ASP A 253 -4.48 7.51 -11.46
C ASP A 253 -5.92 7.02 -11.67
N GLY A 254 -6.65 6.83 -10.57
CA GLY A 254 -8.05 6.42 -10.60
C GLY A 254 -8.28 4.91 -10.60
N LYS A 255 -7.24 4.08 -10.58
CA LYS A 255 -7.39 2.61 -10.67
C LYS A 255 -7.49 1.90 -9.33
N LEU A 256 -7.09 2.57 -8.26
CA LEU A 256 -6.98 1.99 -6.92
C LEU A 256 -7.90 2.70 -5.94
N VAL A 257 -8.40 1.97 -4.94
CA VAL A 257 -9.26 2.53 -3.89
C VAL A 257 -8.99 1.90 -2.53
N MET A 258 -9.09 2.69 -1.46
CA MET A 258 -8.91 2.26 -0.08
C MET A 258 -9.85 3.03 0.85
N LEU A 259 -10.30 2.37 1.92
CA LEU A 259 -10.92 3.06 3.07
C LEU A 259 -9.80 3.44 4.05
N GLU A 260 -9.50 4.74 4.13
CA GLU A 260 -8.52 5.28 5.07
C GLU A 260 -9.22 5.80 6.31
N ARG A 261 -8.67 5.50 7.50
CA ARG A 261 -9.19 6.07 8.74
C ARG A 261 -9.02 7.58 8.76
N ASN A 262 -10.04 8.27 9.27
CA ASN A 262 -9.97 9.68 9.56
C ASN A 262 -9.12 9.94 10.81
N LEU A 263 -8.84 11.21 11.09
CA LEU A 263 -8.02 11.60 12.24
C LEU A 263 -8.67 11.16 13.55
N ARG A 264 -7.94 10.29 14.27
CA ARG A 264 -8.05 10.13 15.71
C ARG A 264 -6.67 10.25 16.33
N THR A 265 -6.64 10.77 17.54
CA THR A 265 -5.42 10.88 18.35
C THR A 265 -5.21 9.66 19.25
N GLU A 266 -6.22 8.78 19.36
CA GLU A 266 -6.17 7.53 20.13
C GLU A 266 -6.94 6.43 19.39
N LEU A 267 -6.39 5.21 19.40
CA LEU A 267 -7.08 4.02 18.93
C LEU A 267 -6.67 2.77 19.71
N TYR A 268 -7.63 2.15 20.39
CA TYR A 268 -7.45 0.92 21.19
C TYR A 268 -6.33 1.00 22.22
N GLY A 269 -6.30 2.11 22.95
CA GLY A 269 -5.37 2.49 23.99
C GLY A 269 -4.07 3.13 23.49
N ILE A 270 -3.84 3.25 22.17
CA ILE A 270 -2.61 3.82 21.61
C ILE A 270 -2.85 5.25 21.15
N GLU A 271 -2.14 6.20 21.75
CA GLU A 271 -2.09 7.58 21.28
C GLU A 271 -1.20 7.67 20.04
N LYS A 272 -1.83 7.84 18.88
CA LYS A 272 -1.14 7.97 17.58
C LYS A 272 -2.08 8.61 16.59
N ASN A 273 -1.54 9.48 15.73
CA ASN A 273 -2.26 9.91 14.54
C ASN A 273 -2.46 8.71 13.60
N ILE A 274 -3.72 8.29 13.44
CA ILE A 274 -4.09 7.14 12.61
C ILE A 274 -4.55 7.52 11.19
N VAL A 275 -4.43 8.78 10.79
CA VAL A 275 -4.78 9.23 9.43
C VAL A 275 -4.00 8.40 8.41
N GLY A 276 -4.70 7.91 7.39
CA GLY A 276 -4.08 7.15 6.30
C GLY A 276 -3.83 5.67 6.59
N LEU A 277 -4.14 5.20 7.81
CA LEU A 277 -4.18 3.77 8.12
C LEU A 277 -5.40 3.11 7.48
N ASN A 278 -5.28 1.83 7.17
CA ASN A 278 -6.38 1.08 6.56
C ASN A 278 -7.54 0.93 7.57
N ALA A 279 -8.79 0.97 7.10
CA ALA A 279 -9.96 0.75 7.96
C ALA A 279 -10.09 -0.69 8.48
N LEU A 280 -9.55 -1.68 7.74
CA LEU A 280 -9.54 -3.10 8.12
C LEU A 280 -8.43 -3.37 9.14
N ILE A 281 -8.81 -3.45 10.41
CA ILE A 281 -7.86 -3.63 11.52
C ILE A 281 -8.32 -4.71 12.49
N ARG A 282 -7.35 -5.41 13.09
CA ARG A 282 -7.53 -6.31 14.22
C ARG A 282 -7.09 -5.61 15.51
N LYS A 283 -7.95 -5.63 16.53
CA LYS A 283 -7.64 -5.15 17.89
C LYS A 283 -6.56 -6.02 18.53
N GLY A 284 -5.62 -5.43 19.27
CA GLY A 284 -4.66 -6.12 20.13
C GLY A 284 -5.36 -6.96 21.21
N LYS A 285 -4.65 -7.93 21.82
CA LYS A 285 -5.23 -8.73 22.92
C LYS A 285 -5.42 -7.90 24.18
N VAL A 286 -4.54 -6.92 24.39
CA VAL A 286 -4.52 -6.04 25.56
C VAL A 286 -4.65 -4.58 25.12
N LYS A 287 -3.78 -4.14 24.21
CA LYS A 287 -3.73 -2.76 23.68
C LYS A 287 -3.21 -2.79 22.23
N GLY A 288 -3.53 -1.74 21.49
CA GLY A 288 -3.08 -1.51 20.12
C GLY A 288 -3.88 -2.26 19.08
N TYR A 289 -3.34 -2.31 17.87
CA TYR A 289 -4.00 -2.88 16.70
C TYR A 289 -2.99 -3.32 15.64
N LYS A 290 -3.44 -4.13 14.70
CA LYS A 290 -2.72 -4.45 13.47
C LYS A 290 -3.62 -4.10 12.28
N GLU A 291 -3.08 -3.34 11.33
CA GLU A 291 -3.76 -3.07 10.07
C GLU A 291 -3.51 -4.19 9.05
N PHE A 292 -4.48 -4.38 8.17
CA PHE A 292 -4.35 -5.26 7.01
C PHE A 292 -4.31 -4.39 5.75
N PRO A 293 -3.19 -4.35 5.03
CA PRO A 293 -3.08 -3.51 3.84
C PRO A 293 -4.05 -4.01 2.77
N THR A 294 -5.09 -3.21 2.52
CA THR A 294 -6.23 -3.55 1.65
C THR A 294 -6.41 -2.44 0.61
N LEU A 295 -5.44 -2.29 -0.29
CA LEU A 295 -5.58 -1.45 -1.47
C LEU A 295 -6.30 -2.28 -2.54
N LEU A 296 -7.39 -1.77 -3.08
CA LEU A 296 -8.25 -2.52 -4.00
C LEU A 296 -8.11 -1.97 -5.41
N TYR A 297 -8.23 -2.86 -6.39
CA TYR A 297 -8.48 -2.47 -7.78
C TYR A 297 -9.61 -3.33 -8.34
N LEU A 298 -10.33 -2.80 -9.32
CA LEU A 298 -11.40 -3.51 -10.02
C LEU A 298 -10.88 -3.91 -11.41
N PRO A 299 -10.62 -5.20 -11.68
CA PRO A 299 -10.16 -5.63 -13.00
C PRO A 299 -11.15 -5.26 -14.11
N GLU A 300 -10.64 -4.99 -15.31
CA GLU A 300 -11.45 -4.81 -16.50
C GLU A 300 -12.34 -6.04 -16.76
N GLY A 301 -13.62 -5.81 -17.03
CA GLY A 301 -14.62 -6.88 -17.23
C GLY A 301 -15.07 -7.60 -15.94
N SER A 302 -14.55 -7.22 -14.76
CA SER A 302 -14.95 -7.78 -13.47
C SER A 302 -15.89 -6.85 -12.69
N ASN A 303 -16.75 -7.44 -11.86
CA ASN A 303 -17.53 -6.74 -10.85
C ASN A 303 -17.01 -6.98 -9.42
N GLU A 304 -15.95 -7.76 -9.27
CA GLU A 304 -15.35 -8.11 -7.98
C GLU A 304 -13.97 -7.46 -7.83
N PHE A 305 -13.73 -6.84 -6.67
CA PHE A 305 -12.44 -6.26 -6.32
C PHE A 305 -11.40 -7.33 -6.02
N VAL A 306 -10.14 -6.99 -6.27
CA VAL A 306 -8.96 -7.76 -5.87
C VAL A 306 -8.05 -6.89 -5.01
N ILE A 307 -7.41 -7.50 -4.00
CA ILE A 307 -6.43 -6.81 -3.16
C ILE A 307 -5.10 -6.77 -3.89
N ILE A 308 -4.54 -5.56 -4.01
CA ILE A 308 -3.22 -5.31 -4.56
C ILE A 308 -2.26 -4.80 -3.49
N ARG A 309 -0.98 -4.71 -3.82
CA ARG A 309 0.06 -4.18 -2.92
C ARG A 309 -0.15 -2.70 -2.65
N LYS A 310 0.18 -2.29 -1.42
CA LYS A 310 0.35 -0.88 -1.06
C LYS A 310 1.80 -0.51 -1.34
#